data_AF-A0A8E8U702-F1
#
_entry.id   AF-A0A8E8U702-F1
#
_cell.length_a   1.000
_cell.length_b   1.000
_cell.length_c   1.000
_cell.angle_alpha   90.00
_cell.angle_beta   90.00
_cell.angle_gamma   90.00
#
_symmetry.space_group_name_H-M   'P 1'
#
loop_
_entity.id
_entity.type
_entity.pdbx_description
1 polymer ?
#
loop_
_entity_poly.entity_id
_entity_poly.type
_entity_poly.pdbx_seq_one_letter_code
_entity_poly.pdbx_strand_id
1 'polypeptide(L)'
;NSSSEVYFPRNNAVEWKPHCSTCDVCNSSKNWSKRKGTMQQNALLKKRKLSVEHGKQKNKDRKISPLWKKNRTLNQIKNICKHFHLDSNLLVVDYPSDFTKSVTCQVCEHILSDPVQTSCKHLFCRVCILKYFKMMGCYCPSCRHTCFPTDLVPPVKSFLNILNSLVLKCAVTGCDEEILLGKYSQHISQHKEIKGK
;
A
#
# COMPACT_ATOMS: atom_id res chain seq x y z
N ASN A 1 -49.79 -11.61 -2.42
CA ASN A 1 -49.67 -10.70 -1.25
C ASN A 1 -48.72 -11.35 -0.26
N SER A 2 -47.55 -10.81 0.06
CA SER A 2 -47.13 -9.41 0.08
C SER A 2 -45.63 -9.27 -0.20
N SER A 3 -45.27 -8.36 -1.11
CA SER A 3 -43.91 -7.85 -1.28
C SER A 3 -43.59 -6.90 -0.12
N SER A 4 -42.51 -7.19 0.61
CA SER A 4 -42.01 -6.30 1.66
C SER A 4 -41.23 -5.16 1.01
N GLU A 5 -41.90 -4.10 0.61
CA GLU A 5 -41.25 -2.86 0.14
C GLU A 5 -40.64 -2.12 1.32
N VAL A 6 -39.31 -1.99 1.33
CA VAL A 6 -38.60 -1.12 2.29
C VAL A 6 -38.54 0.27 1.68
N TYR A 7 -39.37 1.17 2.21
CA TYR A 7 -39.41 2.58 1.84
C TYR A 7 -38.16 3.31 2.37
N PHE A 8 -37.37 3.89 1.47
CA PHE A 8 -36.26 4.78 1.81
C PHE A 8 -36.64 6.22 1.44
N PRO A 9 -36.97 7.10 2.41
CA PRO A 9 -37.24 8.50 2.12
C PRO A 9 -35.97 9.16 1.56
N ARG A 10 -36.09 9.70 0.35
CA ARG A 10 -35.05 10.47 -0.35
C ARG A 10 -35.08 11.90 0.18
N ASN A 11 -33.91 12.41 0.58
CA ASN A 11 -33.62 13.82 0.85
C ASN A 11 -34.03 14.42 2.22
N ASN A 12 -33.50 13.88 3.32
CA ASN A 12 -33.16 14.72 4.49
C ASN A 12 -31.84 14.23 5.07
N ALA A 13 -30.87 15.12 5.25
CA ALA A 13 -29.63 14.78 5.95
C ALA A 13 -29.97 14.38 7.39
N VAL A 14 -29.66 13.13 7.76
CA VAL A 14 -29.90 12.64 9.11
C VAL A 14 -28.90 13.33 10.03
N GLU A 15 -29.40 14.23 10.88
CA GLU A 15 -28.59 14.91 11.88
C GLU A 15 -28.04 13.90 12.88
N TRP A 16 -26.72 13.70 12.88
CA TRP A 16 -26.06 12.70 13.70
C TRP A 16 -25.95 13.21 15.14
N LYS A 17 -26.72 12.62 16.06
CA LYS A 17 -26.61 12.89 17.50
C LYS A 17 -25.64 11.90 18.15
N PRO A 18 -24.73 12.34 19.05
CA PRO A 18 -23.90 11.44 19.84
C PRO A 18 -24.79 10.44 20.62
N HIS A 19 -24.35 9.19 20.70
CA HIS A 19 -25.10 8.14 21.39
C HIS A 19 -25.28 8.46 22.88
N CYS A 20 -26.49 8.23 23.39
CA CYS A 20 -26.78 8.25 24.81
C CYS A 20 -26.11 7.05 25.50
N SER A 21 -25.66 7.21 26.75
CA SER A 21 -25.04 6.13 27.55
C SER A 21 -25.98 4.96 27.88
N THR A 22 -27.25 5.06 27.50
CA THR A 22 -28.31 4.07 27.74
C THR A 22 -28.86 3.47 26.43
N CYS A 23 -27.99 3.17 25.47
CA CYS A 23 -28.39 2.48 24.22
C CYS A 23 -28.42 0.97 24.43
N ASP A 24 -29.56 0.29 24.31
CA ASP A 24 -29.68 -1.16 24.53
C ASP A 24 -28.89 -2.02 23.52
N VAL A 25 -28.52 -1.47 22.37
CA VAL A 25 -27.60 -2.11 21.41
C VAL A 25 -26.15 -2.10 21.93
N CYS A 26 -25.74 -1.00 22.58
CA CYS A 26 -24.38 -0.83 23.11
C CYS A 26 -24.26 -1.35 24.56
N ASN A 27 -25.36 -1.35 25.31
CA ASN A 27 -25.44 -1.67 26.73
C ASN A 27 -25.82 -3.14 27.00
N SER A 28 -25.96 -3.94 25.95
CA SER A 28 -25.90 -5.40 26.02
C SER A 28 -24.47 -5.85 26.37
N SER A 29 -24.02 -5.50 27.57
CA SER A 29 -22.66 -5.70 28.01
C SER A 29 -22.53 -7.03 28.77
N LYS A 30 -21.55 -7.83 28.30
CA LYS A 30 -20.63 -8.64 29.11
C LYS A 30 -21.18 -9.94 29.72
N ASN A 31 -21.04 -11.03 28.96
CA ASN A 31 -20.65 -12.33 29.51
C ASN A 31 -19.64 -13.02 28.56
N TRP A 32 -18.38 -12.55 28.57
CA TRP A 32 -17.28 -13.34 28.04
C TRP A 32 -16.86 -14.37 29.10
N SER A 33 -17.51 -15.52 29.09
CA SER A 33 -17.13 -16.65 29.91
C SER A 33 -15.72 -17.13 29.52
N LYS A 34 -14.76 -16.96 30.45
CA LYS A 34 -13.46 -17.64 30.39
C LYS A 34 -13.71 -19.15 30.24
N ARG A 35 -13.21 -19.79 29.18
CA ARG A 35 -13.02 -21.25 29.19
C ARG A 35 -11.89 -21.58 30.16
N LYS A 36 -12.23 -21.79 31.42
CA LYS A 36 -11.37 -22.40 32.45
C LYS A 36 -11.79 -23.87 32.54
N GLY A 37 -11.14 -24.73 31.76
CA GLY A 37 -11.27 -26.18 31.91
C GLY A 37 -10.23 -26.66 32.92
N THR A 38 -10.65 -26.93 34.15
CA THR A 38 -9.87 -27.70 35.12
C THR A 38 -10.47 -29.09 35.16
N MET A 39 -9.73 -30.13 34.75
CA MET A 39 -10.07 -31.49 35.15
C MET A 39 -8.81 -32.33 35.35
N GLN A 40 -8.64 -32.67 36.63
CA GLN A 40 -7.99 -33.78 37.31
C GLN A 40 -7.05 -34.75 36.59
N GLN A 41 -6.01 -35.06 37.38
CA GLN A 41 -5.11 -36.20 37.33
C GLN A 41 -5.84 -37.54 37.11
N ASN A 42 -5.34 -38.40 36.24
CA ASN A 42 -4.62 -39.63 36.62
C ASN A 42 -4.32 -40.53 35.41
N ALA A 43 -3.32 -41.38 35.66
CA ALA A 43 -2.54 -42.20 34.75
C ALA A 43 -3.33 -43.18 33.87
N LEU A 44 -2.77 -43.53 32.70
CA LEU A 44 -2.17 -44.85 32.43
C LEU A 44 -1.83 -45.05 30.93
N LEU A 45 -0.58 -45.48 30.68
CA LEU A 45 -0.07 -46.27 29.52
C LEU A 45 0.02 -45.52 28.17
N LYS A 46 1.17 -45.46 27.46
CA LYS A 46 2.07 -46.57 27.11
C LYS A 46 3.43 -46.01 26.69
N LYS A 47 4.51 -46.61 27.21
CA LYS A 47 5.91 -46.30 26.87
C LYS A 47 6.19 -46.51 25.38
N ARG A 48 7.01 -45.64 24.79
CA ARG A 48 8.05 -46.05 23.82
C ARG A 48 9.32 -45.24 24.05
N LYS A 49 10.33 -45.86 24.66
CA LYS A 49 11.71 -45.36 24.71
C LYS A 49 12.28 -45.41 23.29
N LEU A 50 12.84 -44.31 22.80
CA LEU A 50 13.93 -44.33 21.81
C LEU A 50 14.94 -43.24 22.19
N SER A 51 16.19 -43.63 22.00
CA SER A 51 17.50 -43.07 22.35
C SER A 51 17.66 -41.55 22.41
N VAL A 52 18.48 -41.15 23.40
CA VAL A 52 19.32 -39.94 23.36
C VAL A 52 20.21 -40.02 22.12
N GLU A 53 20.03 -39.10 21.19
CA GLU A 53 21.09 -38.74 20.25
C GLU A 53 21.12 -37.22 20.07
N HIS A 54 22.31 -36.67 20.24
CA HIS A 54 22.60 -35.24 20.20
C HIS A 54 22.47 -34.70 18.77
N GLY A 55 21.25 -34.27 18.40
CA GLY A 55 21.00 -33.52 17.17
C GLY A 55 21.02 -32.01 17.43
N LYS A 56 22.11 -31.34 17.02
CA LYS A 56 22.28 -29.88 17.08
C LYS A 56 21.02 -29.15 16.59
N GLN A 57 20.35 -28.39 17.48
CA GLN A 57 19.33 -27.43 17.11
C GLN A 57 19.92 -26.39 16.14
N LYS A 58 19.61 -26.53 14.84
CA LYS A 58 19.77 -25.43 13.90
C LYS A 58 18.68 -24.40 14.21
N ASN A 59 19.03 -23.36 14.95
CA ASN A 59 18.26 -22.12 15.01
C ASN A 59 18.02 -21.64 13.57
N LYS A 60 16.79 -21.77 13.08
CA LYS A 60 16.36 -21.00 11.91
C LYS A 60 16.13 -19.58 12.40
N ASP A 61 17.21 -18.80 12.41
CA ASP A 61 17.16 -17.36 12.59
C ASP A 61 16.08 -16.78 11.66
N ARG A 62 15.00 -16.28 12.26
CA ARG A 62 14.17 -15.25 11.62
C ARG A 62 15.09 -14.05 11.45
N LYS A 63 15.80 -13.98 10.32
CA LYS A 63 16.60 -12.82 9.92
C LYS A 63 15.68 -11.63 9.68
N ILE A 64 15.27 -10.97 10.75
CA ILE A 64 14.75 -9.60 10.67
C ILE A 64 15.94 -8.77 10.22
N SER A 65 16.05 -8.50 8.92
CA SER A 65 17.05 -7.57 8.41
C SER A 65 16.90 -6.25 9.19
N PRO A 66 18.01 -5.71 9.76
CA PRO A 66 17.90 -4.57 10.64
C PRO A 66 17.33 -3.37 9.87
N LEU A 67 16.44 -2.62 10.51
CA LEU A 67 15.63 -1.53 9.93
C LEU A 67 16.46 -0.55 9.09
N TRP A 68 17.70 -0.26 9.49
CA TRP A 68 18.63 0.60 8.76
C TRP A 68 19.00 0.08 7.36
N LYS A 69 19.14 -1.25 7.19
CA LYS A 69 19.39 -1.86 5.87
C LYS A 69 18.18 -1.66 4.95
N LYS A 70 16.97 -1.68 5.51
CA LYS A 70 15.73 -1.42 4.76
C LYS A 70 15.71 0.00 4.22
N ASN A 71 15.95 0.98 5.10
CA ASN A 71 15.99 2.39 4.72
C ASN A 71 17.09 2.69 3.70
N ARG A 72 18.28 2.09 3.84
CA ARG A 72 19.38 2.26 2.88
C ARG A 72 18.99 1.84 1.47
N THR A 73 18.34 0.68 1.32
CA THR A 73 17.93 0.19 0.00
C THR A 73 16.77 0.97 -0.59
N LEU A 74 15.80 1.40 0.22
CA LEU A 74 14.71 2.27 -0.23
C LEU A 74 15.26 3.60 -0.72
N ASN A 75 16.19 4.20 0.03
CA ASN A 75 16.89 5.42 -0.37
C ASN A 75 17.69 5.20 -1.66
N GLN A 76 18.30 4.03 -1.85
CA GLN A 76 18.98 3.69 -3.10
C GLN A 76 18.00 3.61 -4.28
N ILE A 77 16.82 3.02 -4.11
CA ILE A 77 15.78 3.00 -5.15
C ILE A 77 15.29 4.42 -5.43
N LYS A 78 14.97 5.20 -4.39
CA LYS A 78 14.54 6.59 -4.49
C LYS A 78 15.55 7.44 -5.27
N ASN A 79 16.83 7.37 -4.91
CA ASN A 79 17.89 8.14 -5.58
C ASN A 79 18.02 7.78 -7.06
N ILE A 80 17.91 6.51 -7.43
CA ILE A 80 17.94 6.10 -8.84
C ILE A 80 16.72 6.65 -9.57
N CYS A 81 15.54 6.57 -8.97
CA CYS A 81 14.31 7.05 -9.58
C CYS A 81 14.26 8.57 -9.79
N LYS A 82 15.07 9.38 -9.11
CA LYS A 82 15.09 10.84 -9.29
C LYS A 82 15.44 11.27 -10.72
N HIS A 83 16.14 10.42 -11.47
CA HIS A 83 16.51 10.69 -12.86
C HIS A 83 15.49 10.20 -13.88
N PHE A 84 14.48 9.44 -13.47
CA PHE A 84 13.53 8.78 -14.36
C PHE A 84 12.07 9.12 -14.08
N HIS A 85 11.72 9.40 -12.82
CA HIS A 85 10.35 9.72 -12.39
C HIS A 85 10.22 11.20 -12.08
N LEU A 86 8.98 11.69 -12.13
CA LEU A 86 8.64 13.06 -11.79
C LEU A 86 8.34 13.19 -10.31
N ASP A 87 8.91 14.21 -9.67
CA ASP A 87 8.68 14.51 -8.27
C ASP A 87 7.25 15.03 -8.06
N SER A 88 6.63 14.69 -6.92
CA SER A 88 5.29 15.20 -6.56
C SER A 88 5.26 16.71 -6.36
N ASN A 89 6.39 17.34 -6.04
CA ASN A 89 6.50 18.79 -5.90
C ASN A 89 6.28 19.56 -7.21
N LEU A 90 6.24 18.85 -8.35
CA LEU A 90 5.90 19.46 -9.64
C LEU A 90 4.39 19.65 -9.82
N LEU A 91 3.54 19.09 -8.96
CA LEU A 91 2.09 19.27 -9.04
C LEU A 91 1.73 20.76 -8.88
N VAL A 92 0.92 21.28 -9.79
CA VAL A 92 0.45 22.67 -9.74
C VAL A 92 -0.53 22.90 -8.60
N VAL A 93 -1.40 21.92 -8.37
CA VAL A 93 -2.46 21.97 -7.36
C VAL A 93 -1.95 21.37 -6.05
N ASP A 94 -2.19 22.09 -4.95
CA ASP A 94 -1.95 21.59 -3.60
C ASP A 94 -3.06 20.63 -3.18
N TYR A 95 -2.87 19.35 -3.49
CA TYR A 95 -3.82 18.30 -3.16
C TYR A 95 -3.67 17.87 -1.69
N PRO A 96 -4.78 17.45 -1.04
CA PRO A 96 -4.72 16.82 0.28
C PRO A 96 -3.70 15.68 0.33
N SER A 97 -3.01 15.54 1.47
CA SER A 97 -1.95 14.54 1.65
C SER A 97 -2.34 13.12 1.24
N ASP A 98 -3.58 12.72 1.52
CA ASP A 98 -4.07 11.39 1.19
C ASP A 98 -4.26 11.18 -0.32
N PHE A 99 -4.66 12.22 -1.05
CA PHE A 99 -4.70 12.18 -2.51
C PHE A 99 -3.28 12.11 -3.08
N THR A 100 -2.37 12.95 -2.61
CA THR A 100 -0.96 12.94 -3.06
C THR A 100 -0.31 11.58 -2.81
N LYS A 101 -0.57 10.92 -1.67
CA LYS A 101 -0.11 9.55 -1.40
C LYS A 101 -0.72 8.51 -2.35
N SER A 102 -1.96 8.71 -2.81
CA SER A 102 -2.64 7.79 -3.72
C SER A 102 -2.06 7.79 -5.14
N VAL A 103 -1.46 8.91 -5.57
CA VAL A 103 -0.86 9.08 -6.89
C VAL A 103 0.68 8.99 -6.88
N THR A 104 1.28 8.78 -5.71
CA THR A 104 2.74 8.62 -5.54
C THR A 104 3.12 7.19 -5.18
N CYS A 105 4.31 6.79 -5.62
CA CYS A 105 4.85 5.47 -5.36
C CYS A 105 5.34 5.36 -3.91
N GLN A 106 4.81 4.39 -3.15
CA GLN A 106 5.18 4.18 -1.74
C GLN A 106 6.60 3.60 -1.52
N VAL A 107 7.42 3.51 -2.59
CA VAL A 107 8.83 3.06 -2.54
C VAL A 107 9.79 4.19 -2.88
N CYS A 108 9.53 4.97 -3.94
CA CYS A 108 10.40 6.06 -4.36
C CYS A 108 9.85 7.45 -4.06
N GLU A 109 8.60 7.56 -3.60
CA GLU A 109 7.91 8.81 -3.24
C GLU A 109 7.75 9.81 -4.40
N HIS A 110 7.98 9.37 -5.64
CA HIS A 110 7.71 10.15 -6.85
C HIS A 110 6.30 9.83 -7.37
N ILE A 111 5.80 10.65 -8.30
CA ILE A 111 4.55 10.38 -9.02
C ILE A 111 4.67 9.00 -9.71
N LEU A 112 3.59 8.23 -9.65
CA LEU A 112 3.55 6.88 -10.21
C LEU A 112 3.89 6.90 -11.72
N SER A 113 4.95 6.18 -12.08
CA SER A 113 5.37 5.94 -13.45
C SER A 113 5.21 4.45 -13.76
N ASP A 114 4.44 4.14 -14.79
CA ASP A 114 4.03 2.77 -15.12
C ASP A 114 3.50 2.02 -13.89
N PRO A 115 2.35 2.48 -13.34
CA PRO A 115 1.83 1.98 -12.08
C PRO A 115 1.39 0.52 -12.19
N VAL A 116 1.67 -0.23 -11.14
CA VAL A 116 1.16 -1.58 -10.91
C VAL A 116 0.48 -1.65 -9.56
N GLN A 117 -0.59 -2.42 -9.50
CA GLN A 117 -1.37 -2.69 -8.30
C GLN A 117 -1.06 -4.10 -7.81
N THR A 118 -0.81 -4.20 -6.51
CA THR A 118 -0.65 -5.48 -5.80
C THR A 118 -2.01 -6.11 -5.47
N SER A 119 -2.04 -7.39 -5.10
CA SER A 119 -3.25 -8.07 -4.62
C SER A 119 -3.93 -7.35 -3.44
N CYS A 120 -3.10 -6.79 -2.53
CA CYS A 120 -3.53 -5.96 -1.41
C CYS A 120 -3.87 -4.51 -1.76
N LYS A 121 -4.04 -4.20 -3.06
CA LYS A 121 -4.53 -2.94 -3.62
C LYS A 121 -3.62 -1.71 -3.48
N HIS A 122 -2.40 -1.87 -2.97
CA HIS A 122 -1.38 -0.81 -2.99
C HIS A 122 -0.74 -0.63 -4.36
N LEU A 123 -0.32 0.59 -4.66
CA LEU A 123 0.21 1.04 -5.95
C LEU A 123 1.70 1.38 -5.88
N PHE A 124 2.44 1.00 -6.92
CA PHE A 124 3.87 1.23 -7.05
C PHE A 124 4.24 1.43 -8.52
N CYS A 125 5.37 2.09 -8.81
CA CYS A 125 5.96 1.99 -10.14
C CYS A 125 6.46 0.55 -10.36
N ARG A 126 6.24 -0.02 -11.55
CA ARG A 126 6.67 -1.39 -11.87
C ARG A 126 8.14 -1.64 -11.57
N VAL A 127 9.02 -0.73 -11.99
CA VAL A 127 10.46 -0.83 -11.74
C VAL A 127 10.81 -0.79 -10.25
N CYS A 128 10.07 -0.02 -9.45
CA CYS A 128 10.34 0.13 -8.02
C CYS A 128 9.99 -1.13 -7.24
N ILE A 129 8.79 -1.69 -7.46
CA ILE A 129 8.34 -2.86 -6.72
C ILE A 129 9.13 -4.12 -7.11
N LEU A 130 9.49 -4.28 -8.38
CA LEU A 130 10.32 -5.40 -8.82
C LEU A 130 11.73 -5.34 -8.22
N LYS A 131 12.32 -4.15 -8.15
CA LYS A 131 13.61 -3.94 -7.49
C LYS A 131 13.52 -4.19 -5.99
N TYR A 132 12.44 -3.75 -5.35
CA TYR A 132 12.17 -4.04 -3.95
C TYR A 132 12.11 -5.56 -3.70
N PHE A 133 11.34 -6.31 -4.50
CA PHE A 133 11.26 -7.76 -4.35
C PHE A 133 12.62 -8.45 -4.44
N LYS A 134 13.48 -8.04 -5.37
CA LYS A 134 14.84 -8.57 -5.50
C LYS A 134 15.71 -8.33 -4.27
N MET A 135 15.55 -7.20 -3.60
CA MET A 135 16.42 -6.78 -2.50
C MET A 135 15.88 -7.15 -1.11
N MET A 136 14.56 -7.12 -0.96
CA MET A 136 13.88 -7.19 0.33
C MET A 136 13.00 -8.42 0.49
N GLY A 137 12.57 -9.05 -0.61
CA GLY A 137 11.66 -10.20 -0.63
C GLY A 137 10.25 -9.85 -1.09
N CYS A 138 9.45 -10.88 -1.34
CA CYS A 138 8.11 -10.82 -1.93
C CYS A 138 7.01 -10.43 -0.91
N TYR A 139 7.03 -9.18 -0.46
CA TYR A 139 5.97 -8.59 0.36
C TYR A 139 5.72 -7.14 -0.03
N CYS A 140 4.49 -6.68 0.17
CA CYS A 140 4.09 -5.32 -0.07
C CYS A 140 4.86 -4.36 0.86
N PRO A 141 5.54 -3.33 0.33
CA PRO A 141 6.21 -2.31 1.13
C PRO A 141 5.27 -1.57 2.11
N SER A 142 4.00 -1.36 1.73
CA SER A 142 3.04 -0.56 2.49
C SER A 142 2.42 -1.32 3.66
N CYS A 143 1.92 -2.55 3.43
CA CYS A 143 1.18 -3.31 4.44
C CYS A 143 1.84 -4.63 4.86
N ARG A 144 2.98 -5.00 4.25
CA ARG A 144 3.72 -6.25 4.51
C ARG A 144 2.97 -7.54 4.19
N HIS A 145 1.83 -7.45 3.50
CA HIS A 145 1.14 -8.61 2.95
C HIS A 145 2.03 -9.30 1.91
N THR A 146 1.99 -10.62 1.82
CA THR A 146 2.72 -11.40 0.81
C THR A 146 2.27 -11.00 -0.59
N CYS A 147 3.23 -10.73 -1.48
CA CYS A 147 2.94 -10.32 -2.85
C CYS A 147 4.06 -10.80 -3.76
N PHE A 148 3.72 -11.53 -4.81
CA PHE A 148 4.67 -12.03 -5.79
C PHE A 148 4.68 -11.15 -7.04
N PRO A 149 5.78 -11.15 -7.83
CA PRO A 149 5.84 -10.43 -9.10
C PRO A 149 4.70 -10.78 -10.07
N THR A 150 4.21 -12.02 -10.02
CA THR A 150 3.07 -12.51 -10.83
C THR A 150 1.73 -11.92 -10.41
N ASP A 151 1.63 -11.39 -9.20
CA ASP A 151 0.39 -10.82 -8.66
C ASP A 151 0.22 -9.32 -9.03
N LEU A 152 1.21 -8.75 -9.73
CA LEU A 152 1.19 -7.36 -10.14
C LEU A 152 0.31 -7.20 -11.37
N VAL A 153 -0.75 -6.41 -11.21
CA VAL A 153 -1.71 -6.12 -12.29
C VAL A 153 -1.74 -4.62 -12.58
N PRO A 154 -2.08 -4.19 -13.80
CA PRO A 154 -2.31 -2.77 -14.05
C PRO A 154 -3.49 -2.27 -13.18
N PRO A 155 -3.43 -1.03 -12.66
CA PRO A 155 -4.57 -0.43 -11.97
C PRO A 155 -5.78 -0.27 -12.89
N VAL A 156 -6.94 -0.06 -12.29
CA VAL A 156 -8.18 0.22 -13.01
C VAL A 156 -8.04 1.47 -13.91
N LYS A 157 -8.69 1.44 -15.08
CA LYS A 157 -8.56 2.49 -16.10
C LYS A 157 -8.96 3.88 -15.59
N SER A 158 -9.99 3.97 -14.74
CA SER A 158 -10.42 5.23 -14.13
C SER A 158 -9.31 5.89 -13.30
N PHE A 159 -8.58 5.10 -12.50
CA PHE A 159 -7.42 5.58 -11.76
C PHE A 159 -6.33 6.09 -12.70
N LEU A 160 -6.02 5.34 -13.77
CA LEU A 160 -5.03 5.77 -14.77
C LEU A 160 -5.44 7.07 -15.46
N ASN A 161 -6.73 7.27 -15.72
CA ASN A 161 -7.21 8.51 -16.31
C ASN A 161 -7.00 9.68 -15.35
N ILE A 162 -7.37 9.53 -14.06
CA ILE A 162 -7.14 10.55 -13.03
C ILE A 162 -5.65 10.87 -12.91
N LEU A 163 -4.80 9.85 -12.85
CA LEU A 163 -3.34 10.00 -12.78
C LEU A 163 -2.81 10.80 -13.99
N ASN A 164 -3.24 10.46 -15.21
CA ASN A 164 -2.80 11.14 -16.43
C ASN A 164 -3.35 12.58 -16.57
N SER A 165 -4.41 12.90 -15.85
CA SER A 165 -5.01 14.25 -15.79
C SER A 165 -4.37 15.17 -14.75
N LEU A 166 -3.41 14.69 -13.96
CA LEU A 166 -2.66 15.56 -13.05
C LEU A 166 -1.88 16.61 -13.85
N VAL A 167 -1.94 17.87 -13.41
CA VAL A 167 -1.21 18.98 -14.03
C VAL A 167 0.10 19.20 -13.30
N LEU A 168 1.20 19.26 -14.04
CA LEU A 168 2.54 19.50 -13.53
C LEU A 168 3.16 20.75 -14.14
N LYS A 169 3.99 21.43 -13.36
CA LYS A 169 4.92 22.43 -13.87
C LYS A 169 6.06 21.75 -14.62
N CYS A 170 6.51 22.36 -15.71
CA CYS A 170 7.71 21.90 -16.38
C CYS A 170 8.95 22.02 -15.46
N ALA A 171 9.78 20.97 -15.44
CA ALA A 171 11.03 20.98 -14.68
C ALA A 171 12.19 21.71 -15.40
N VAL A 172 12.00 22.16 -16.64
CA VAL A 172 13.03 22.85 -17.43
C VAL A 172 13.07 24.33 -17.04
N THR A 173 14.23 24.81 -16.64
CA THR A 173 14.46 26.22 -16.29
C THR A 173 14.10 27.13 -17.47
N GLY A 174 13.23 28.12 -17.24
CA GLY A 174 12.76 29.06 -18.26
C GLY A 174 11.51 28.60 -19.02
N CYS A 175 10.90 27.48 -18.63
CA CYS A 175 9.62 27.03 -19.14
C CYS A 175 8.55 27.09 -18.03
N ASP A 176 7.59 28.01 -18.18
CA ASP A 176 6.50 28.21 -17.22
C ASP A 176 5.21 27.49 -17.63
N GLU A 177 5.30 26.52 -18.55
CA GLU A 177 4.13 25.76 -19.01
C GLU A 177 3.65 24.76 -17.95
N GLU A 178 2.32 24.62 -17.89
CA GLU A 178 1.63 23.62 -17.08
C GLU A 178 1.09 22.51 -17.98
N ILE A 179 1.52 21.27 -17.73
CA ILE A 179 1.30 20.14 -18.65
C ILE A 179 0.64 18.99 -17.90
N LEU A 180 -0.36 18.37 -18.55
CA LEU A 180 -0.95 17.12 -18.06
C LEU A 180 0.09 16.00 -18.06
N LEU A 181 0.11 15.17 -17.01
CA LEU A 181 1.06 14.07 -16.86
C LEU A 181 1.10 13.18 -18.11
N GLY A 182 -0.06 12.87 -18.69
CA GLY A 182 -0.16 12.05 -19.89
C GLY A 182 0.50 12.64 -21.15
N LYS A 183 0.75 13.95 -21.19
CA LYS A 183 1.41 14.66 -22.30
C LYS A 183 2.82 15.15 -21.95
N TYR A 184 3.28 14.93 -20.72
CA TYR A 184 4.54 15.47 -20.21
C TYR A 184 5.76 15.01 -21.03
N SER A 185 5.78 13.74 -21.46
CA SER A 185 6.88 13.19 -22.28
C SER A 185 7.01 13.87 -23.65
N GLN A 186 5.89 14.24 -24.26
CA GLN A 186 5.85 14.94 -25.56
C GLN A 186 6.40 16.37 -25.40
N HIS A 187 5.95 17.08 -24.37
CA HIS A 187 6.44 18.42 -24.03
C HIS A 187 7.97 18.44 -23.78
N ILE A 188 8.50 17.52 -22.96
CA ILE A 188 9.95 17.46 -22.71
C ILE A 188 10.77 17.16 -23.96
N SER A 189 10.20 16.44 -24.93
CA SER A 189 10.88 16.16 -26.19
C SER A 189 11.06 17.43 -27.03
N GLN A 190 10.12 18.38 -26.98
CA GLN A 190 10.23 19.67 -27.68
C GLN A 190 11.39 20.52 -27.13
N HIS A 191 11.65 20.48 -25.82
CA HIS A 191 12.80 21.17 -25.21
C HIS A 191 14.16 20.62 -25.69
N LYS A 192 14.23 19.32 -25.99
CA LYS A 192 15.48 18.70 -26.47
C LYS A 192 15.82 19.15 -27.88
N GLU A 193 14.82 19.29 -28.75
CA GLU A 193 14.98 19.77 -30.12
C GLU A 193 15.45 21.24 -30.19
N ILE A 194 14.99 22.07 -29.25
CA ILE A 194 15.35 23.50 -29.18
C ILE A 194 16.80 23.69 -28.71
N LYS A 195 17.29 22.86 -27.77
CA LYS A 195 18.69 22.91 -27.30
C LYS A 195 19.71 22.33 -28.29
N GLY A 196 19.25 21.59 -29.29
CA GLY A 196 20.10 20.97 -30.32
C GLY A 196 20.30 21.83 -31.57
N LYS A 197 19.71 23.02 -31.64
CA LYS A 197 19.92 24.04 -32.67
C LYS A 197 20.76 25.18 -32.10
#